data_AF-A0A1W9JPI0-F1
#
_entry.id   AF-A0A1W9JPI0-F1
#
_cell.length_a   1.000
_cell.length_b   1.000
_cell.length_c   1.000
_cell.angle_alpha   90.00
_cell.angle_beta   90.00
_cell.angle_gamma   90.00
#
_symmetry.space_group_name_H-M   'P 1'
#
loop_
_entity.id
_entity.type
_entity.pdbx_description
1 polymer ?
#
loop_
_entity_poly.entity_id
_entity_poly.type
_entity_poly.pdbx_seq_one_letter_code
_entity_poly.pdbx_strand_id
1 'polypeptide(L)'
;MTFEIPEIPEAPEIKDPKFLSLNLEQITSMSDDELLKTLSGEAACEYDAISSPLQTIINAELQRRLLIKTSKPHWSVTPSFGLLIIAVLISILALFVSIIALPQERVTFLLSFLNNLK
;
A
#
# COMPACT_ATOMS: atom_id res chain seq x y z
N MET A 1 -51.48 21.48 -49.47
CA MET A 1 -51.11 20.50 -48.44
C MET A 1 -50.11 21.20 -47.55
N THR A 2 -50.59 21.81 -46.46
CA THR A 2 -49.76 22.60 -45.56
C THR A 2 -49.19 21.62 -44.53
N PHE A 3 -47.86 21.47 -44.49
CA PHE A 3 -47.21 20.62 -43.50
C PHE A 3 -47.14 21.38 -42.19
N GLU A 4 -47.85 20.90 -41.16
CA GLU A 4 -47.69 21.39 -39.80
C GLU A 4 -46.38 20.83 -39.25
N ILE A 5 -45.45 21.73 -38.91
CA ILE A 5 -44.19 21.37 -38.25
C ILE A 5 -44.52 21.12 -36.78
N PRO A 6 -44.27 19.91 -36.23
CA PRO A 6 -44.53 19.65 -34.82
C PRO A 6 -43.62 20.54 -33.96
N GLU A 7 -44.21 21.24 -32.99
CA GLU A 7 -43.46 22.02 -32.00
C GLU A 7 -42.53 21.10 -31.23
N ILE A 8 -41.23 21.37 -31.32
CA ILE A 8 -40.20 20.67 -30.56
C ILE A 8 -40.31 21.16 -29.11
N PRO A 9 -40.46 20.27 -28.11
CA PRO A 9 -40.53 20.68 -26.72
C PRO A 9 -39.27 21.45 -26.34
N GLU A 10 -39.44 22.57 -25.65
CA GLU A 10 -38.35 23.41 -25.17
C GLU A 10 -37.38 22.55 -24.32
N ALA A 11 -36.09 22.64 -24.63
CA ALA A 11 -35.09 21.80 -23.98
C ALA A 11 -35.11 22.03 -22.46
N PRO A 12 -35.11 20.98 -21.63
CA PRO A 12 -35.12 21.14 -20.18
C PRO A 12 -33.87 21.90 -19.74
N GLU A 13 -34.07 22.91 -18.88
CA GLU A 13 -32.96 23.67 -18.29
C GLU A 13 -32.04 22.72 -17.51
N ILE A 14 -30.79 22.61 -17.95
CA ILE A 14 -29.76 21.82 -17.27
C ILE A 14 -29.33 22.62 -16.04
N LYS A 15 -29.67 22.12 -14.84
CA LYS A 15 -29.11 22.66 -13.59
C LYS A 15 -27.67 22.22 -13.45
N ASP A 16 -26.79 23.15 -13.10
CA ASP A 16 -25.39 22.84 -12.81
C ASP A 16 -25.31 21.92 -11.58
N PRO A 17 -24.48 20.86 -11.61
CA PRO A 17 -24.35 19.93 -10.50
C PRO A 17 -23.71 20.60 -9.30
N LYS A 18 -24.29 20.40 -8.11
CA LYS A 18 -23.72 20.91 -6.86
C LYS A 18 -22.63 19.96 -6.36
N PHE A 19 -21.38 20.42 -6.38
CA PHE A 19 -20.24 19.62 -5.93
C PHE A 19 -20.02 19.71 -4.42
N LEU A 20 -19.71 18.56 -3.81
CA LEU A 20 -19.23 18.50 -2.43
C LEU A 20 -17.87 19.18 -2.31
N SER A 21 -17.75 20.11 -1.37
CA SER A 21 -16.50 20.74 -0.97
C SER A 21 -16.20 20.42 0.49
N LEU A 22 -15.07 19.76 0.75
CA LEU A 22 -14.57 19.44 2.08
C LEU A 22 -13.17 20.04 2.23
N ASN A 23 -12.89 20.61 3.39
CA ASN A 23 -11.54 21.06 3.75
C ASN A 23 -10.69 19.86 4.24
N LEU A 24 -9.36 19.97 4.12
CA LEU A 24 -8.41 18.96 4.57
C LEU A 24 -8.57 18.60 6.05
N GLU A 25 -8.84 19.59 6.91
CA GLU A 25 -9.07 19.38 8.35
C GLU A 25 -10.35 18.56 8.63
N GLN A 26 -11.37 18.69 7.78
CA GLN A 26 -12.60 17.90 7.88
C GLN A 26 -12.33 16.46 7.47
N ILE A 27 -11.57 16.25 6.38
CA ILE A 27 -11.21 14.92 5.89
C ILE A 27 -10.36 14.16 6.92
N THR A 28 -9.44 14.83 7.61
CA THR A 28 -8.58 14.20 8.61
C THR A 28 -9.28 13.94 9.94
N SER A 29 -10.32 14.71 10.28
CA SER A 29 -11.11 14.49 11.50
C SER A 29 -12.21 13.43 11.33
N MET A 30 -12.63 13.14 10.09
CA MET A 30 -13.62 12.11 9.79
C MET A 30 -13.10 10.69 10.09
N SER A 31 -14.05 9.82 10.46
CA SER A 31 -13.82 8.39 10.61
C SER A 31 -13.67 7.70 9.25
N ASP A 32 -13.02 6.51 9.24
CA ASP A 32 -12.83 5.74 8.01
C ASP A 32 -14.18 5.41 7.34
N ASP A 33 -15.20 5.11 8.14
CA ASP A 33 -16.55 4.80 7.67
C ASP A 33 -17.24 6.01 7.03
N GLU A 34 -17.08 7.21 7.60
CA GLU A 34 -17.63 8.45 7.04
C GLU A 34 -16.95 8.84 5.73
N LEU A 35 -15.64 8.63 5.62
CA LEU A 35 -14.91 8.85 4.37
C LEU A 35 -15.37 7.89 3.27
N LEU A 36 -15.63 6.61 3.60
CA LEU A 36 -16.17 5.62 2.67
C LEU A 36 -17.63 5.92 2.27
N LYS A 37 -18.46 6.36 3.21
CA LYS A 37 -19.82 6.83 2.95
C LYS A 37 -19.83 8.08 2.06
N THR A 38 -18.82 8.94 2.22
CA THR A 38 -18.62 10.08 1.34
C THR A 38 -18.29 9.60 -0.06
N LEU A 39 -17.27 8.75 -0.24
CA LEU A 39 -16.89 8.23 -1.57
C LEU A 39 -18.01 7.44 -2.29
N SER A 40 -18.85 6.74 -1.55
CA SER A 40 -19.99 5.98 -2.10
C SER A 40 -21.21 6.86 -2.42
N GLY A 41 -21.18 8.14 -2.04
CA GLY A 41 -22.31 9.06 -2.21
C GLY A 41 -23.41 8.89 -1.15
N GLU A 42 -23.27 7.97 -0.21
CA GLU A 42 -24.24 7.72 0.86
C GLU A 42 -24.32 8.89 1.86
N ALA A 43 -23.21 9.62 2.08
CA ALA A 43 -23.16 10.74 3.03
C ALA A 43 -23.69 12.07 2.43
N ALA A 44 -23.84 12.15 1.11
CA ALA A 44 -24.08 13.40 0.41
C ALA A 44 -25.50 13.46 -0.16
N CYS A 45 -26.53 13.41 0.70
CA CYS A 45 -27.92 13.62 0.25
C CYS A 45 -28.18 15.04 -0.30
N GLU A 46 -27.27 15.99 -0.06
CA GLU A 46 -27.41 17.41 -0.43
C GLU A 46 -26.50 17.85 -1.60
N TYR A 47 -25.69 16.94 -2.15
CA TYR A 47 -24.73 17.22 -3.23
C TYR A 47 -24.85 16.16 -4.32
N ASP A 48 -24.81 16.58 -5.58
CA ASP A 48 -25.03 15.69 -6.72
C ASP A 48 -23.76 14.91 -7.10
N ALA A 49 -22.58 15.47 -6.80
CA ALA A 49 -21.32 14.89 -7.23
C ALA A 49 -20.14 15.25 -6.30
N ILE A 50 -19.13 14.39 -6.32
CA ILE A 50 -17.85 14.60 -5.64
C ILE A 50 -16.79 14.85 -6.69
N SER A 51 -16.04 15.95 -6.53
CA SER A 51 -14.96 16.28 -7.45
C SER A 51 -13.84 15.22 -7.42
N SER A 52 -13.26 14.92 -8.58
CA SER A 52 -12.13 13.98 -8.69
C SER A 52 -10.93 14.31 -7.77
N PRO A 53 -10.54 15.59 -7.60
CA PRO A 53 -9.49 15.95 -6.64
C PRO A 53 -9.85 15.59 -5.20
N LEU A 54 -11.10 15.79 -4.79
CA LEU A 54 -11.57 15.47 -3.44
C LEU A 54 -11.56 13.95 -3.20
N GLN A 55 -12.01 13.16 -4.18
CA GLN A 55 -11.93 11.69 -4.11
C GLN A 55 -10.48 11.22 -3.94
N THR A 56 -9.54 11.83 -4.67
CA THR A 56 -8.11 11.50 -4.58
C THR A 56 -7.54 11.76 -3.19
N ILE A 57 -7.89 12.91 -2.59
CA ILE A 57 -7.45 13.28 -1.24
C ILE A 57 -8.02 12.32 -0.19
N ILE A 58 -9.32 11.99 -0.27
CA ILE A 58 -9.96 11.05 0.66
C ILE A 58 -9.31 9.66 0.54
N ASN A 59 -9.09 9.18 -0.68
CA ASN A 59 -8.41 7.90 -0.92
C ASN A 59 -6.97 7.90 -0.38
N ALA A 60 -6.22 8.99 -0.56
CA ALA A 60 -4.86 9.09 -0.04
C ALA A 60 -4.81 9.01 1.49
N GLU A 61 -5.75 9.65 2.19
CA GLU A 61 -5.84 9.58 3.65
C GLU A 61 -6.25 8.18 4.13
N LEU A 62 -7.22 7.54 3.47
CA LEU A 62 -7.59 6.15 3.77
C LEU A 62 -6.40 5.20 3.58
N GLN A 63 -5.67 5.32 2.47
CA GLN A 63 -4.47 4.53 2.20
C GLN A 63 -3.38 4.79 3.24
N ARG A 64 -3.16 6.04 3.63
CA ARG A 64 -2.21 6.40 4.68
C ARG A 64 -2.56 5.73 6.00
N ARG A 65 -3.82 5.77 6.43
CA ARG A 65 -4.29 5.11 7.65
C ARG A 65 -4.13 3.60 7.59
N LEU A 66 -4.45 2.99 6.45
CA LEU A 66 -4.22 1.57 6.20
C LEU A 66 -2.74 1.21 6.31
N LEU A 67 -1.86 1.98 5.67
CA LEU A 67 -0.41 1.78 5.78
C LEU A 67 0.09 1.89 7.22
N ILE A 68 -0.41 2.83 8.01
CA ILE A 68 -0.06 2.93 9.43
C ILE A 68 -0.55 1.70 10.21
N LYS A 69 -1.74 1.18 9.89
CA LYS A 69 -2.28 -0.05 10.49
C LYS A 69 -1.48 -1.29 10.09
N THR A 70 -1.08 -1.41 8.82
CA THR A 70 -0.43 -2.61 8.24
C THR A 70 1.10 -2.61 8.33
N SER A 71 1.74 -1.45 8.48
CA SER A 71 3.20 -1.32 8.65
C SER A 71 3.72 -1.88 9.97
N LYS A 72 2.83 -2.27 10.89
CA LYS A 72 3.23 -3.01 12.08
C LYS A 72 3.85 -4.33 11.63
N PRO A 73 5.11 -4.63 12.01
CA PRO A 73 5.73 -5.89 11.65
C PRO A 73 4.82 -7.01 12.13
N HIS A 74 4.47 -7.93 11.22
CA HIS A 74 3.66 -9.08 11.57
C HIS A 74 4.32 -9.79 12.76
N TRP A 75 3.53 -10.29 13.71
CA TRP A 75 4.06 -10.88 14.95
C TRP A 75 5.08 -12.02 14.70
N SER A 76 5.06 -12.62 13.50
CA SER A 76 6.01 -13.63 13.04
C SER A 76 7.38 -13.09 12.59
N VAL A 77 7.53 -11.80 12.27
CA VAL A 77 8.79 -11.25 11.75
C VAL A 77 9.86 -11.22 12.84
N THR A 78 9.49 -10.79 14.05
CA THR A 78 10.38 -10.72 15.20
C THR A 78 11.00 -12.08 15.58
N PRO A 79 10.23 -13.18 15.76
CA PRO A 79 10.83 -14.48 16.05
C PRO A 79 11.64 -15.04 14.88
N SER A 80 11.22 -14.85 13.63
CA SER A 80 11.97 -15.30 12.45
C SER A 80 13.34 -14.60 12.34
N PHE A 81 13.41 -13.31 12.62
CA PHE A 81 14.67 -12.58 12.65
C PHE A 81 15.59 -13.07 13.77
N GLY A 82 15.04 -13.36 14.96
CA GLY A 82 15.80 -13.97 16.06
C GLY A 82 16.36 -15.34 15.70
N LEU A 83 15.55 -16.20 15.07
CA LEU A 83 15.98 -17.51 14.57
C LEU A 83 17.09 -17.38 13.53
N LEU A 84 17.01 -16.40 12.64
CA LEU A 84 18.05 -16.14 11.64
C LEU A 84 19.38 -15.78 12.29
N ILE A 85 19.38 -14.92 13.32
CA ILE A 85 20.60 -14.57 14.06
C ILE A 85 21.20 -15.82 14.71
N ILE A 86 20.38 -16.64 15.37
CA ILE A 86 20.84 -17.88 16.02
C ILE A 86 21.43 -18.84 14.98
N ALA A 87 20.77 -19.02 13.84
CA ALA A 87 21.25 -19.87 12.76
C ALA A 87 22.60 -19.39 12.21
N VAL A 88 22.79 -18.07 12.04
CA VAL A 88 24.06 -17.50 11.61
C VAL A 88 25.17 -17.76 12.63
N LEU A 89 24.89 -17.56 13.93
CA LEU A 89 25.87 -17.83 14.98
C LEU A 89 26.29 -19.30 15.02
N ILE A 90 25.33 -20.23 14.90
CA ILE A 90 25.60 -21.67 14.85
C ILE A 90 26.42 -22.01 13.60
N SER A 91 26.09 -21.42 12.45
CA SER A 91 26.80 -21.65 11.19
C SER A 91 28.28 -21.22 11.29
N ILE A 92 28.56 -20.06 11.88
CA ILE A 92 29.92 -19.57 12.10
C ILE A 92 30.69 -20.53 13.02
N LEU A 93 30.06 -20.98 14.11
CA LEU A 93 30.69 -21.91 15.05
C LEU A 93 31.00 -23.26 14.38
N ALA A 94 30.07 -23.77 13.58
CA ALA A 94 30.24 -25.01 12.82
C ALA A 94 31.38 -24.89 11.80
N LEU A 95 31.48 -23.76 11.08
CA LEU A 95 32.60 -23.50 10.17
C LEU A 95 33.94 -23.48 10.92
N PHE A 96 34.00 -22.81 12.07
CA PHE A 96 35.21 -22.73 12.87
C PHE A 96 35.68 -24.11 13.35
N VAL A 97 34.75 -24.91 13.89
CA VAL A 97 35.05 -26.29 14.31
C VAL A 97 35.48 -27.15 13.12
N SER A 98 34.80 -27.01 11.98
CA SER A 98 35.13 -27.77 10.77
C SER A 98 36.55 -27.49 10.29
N ILE A 99 36.98 -26.22 10.27
CA ILE A 99 38.36 -25.83 9.88
C ILE A 99 39.41 -26.44 10.81
N ILE A 100 39.14 -26.49 12.12
CA ILE A 100 40.08 -27.07 13.10
C ILE A 100 40.09 -28.60 13.02
N ALA A 101 38.93 -29.23 12.81
CA ALA A 101 38.79 -30.69 12.74
C ALA A 101 39.29 -31.28 11.42
N LEU A 102 39.34 -30.49 10.34
CA LEU A 102 39.88 -30.91 9.05
C LEU A 102 41.41 -31.09 9.12
N PRO A 103 41.96 -32.18 8.56
CA PRO A 103 43.41 -32.34 8.45
C PRO A 103 44.00 -31.19 7.62
N GLN A 104 45.07 -30.59 8.12
CA GLN A 104 45.69 -29.36 7.57
C GLN A 104 45.99 -29.46 6.06
N GLU A 105 46.30 -30.67 5.56
CA GLU A 105 46.59 -30.91 4.15
C GLU A 105 45.39 -30.71 3.22
N ARG A 106 44.16 -30.93 3.71
CA ARG A 106 42.95 -30.66 2.91
C ARG A 106 42.59 -29.18 2.91
N VAL A 107 42.94 -28.45 3.97
CA VAL A 107 42.68 -27.01 4.07
C VAL A 107 43.59 -26.22 3.13
N THR A 108 44.89 -26.55 3.10
CA THR A 108 45.85 -25.92 2.18
C THR A 108 45.55 -26.23 0.72
N PHE A 109 45.16 -27.46 0.40
CA PHE A 109 44.74 -27.87 -0.95
C PHE A 109 43.50 -27.09 -1.44
N LEU A 110 42.48 -26.93 -0.59
CA LEU A 110 41.27 -26.18 -0.97
C LEU A 110 41.55 -24.69 -1.15
N LEU A 111 42.39 -24.10 -0.31
CA LEU A 111 42.81 -22.70 -0.45
C LEU A 111 43.62 -22.48 -1.73
N SER A 112 44.55 -23.39 -2.06
CA SER A 112 45.31 -23.31 -3.31
C SER A 112 44.43 -23.52 -4.54
N PHE A 113 43.45 -24.43 -4.46
CA PHE A 113 42.48 -24.67 -5.54
C PHE A 113 41.59 -23.45 -5.80
N LEU A 114 41.05 -22.83 -4.74
CA LEU A 114 40.24 -21.61 -4.85
C LEU A 114 41.04 -20.42 -5.42
N ASN A 115 42.31 -20.29 -5.02
CA ASN A 115 43.18 -19.21 -5.50
C ASN A 115 43.60 -19.38 -6.97
N ASN A 116 43.56 -20.60 -7.49
CA ASN A 116 43.89 -20.93 -8.88
C ASN A 116 42.66 -20.90 -9.82
N LEU A 117 41.46 -20.69 -9.27
CA LEU A 117 40.21 -20.54 -10.01
C LEU A 117 39.86 -19.07 -10.34
N LYS A 118 40.68 -18.13 -9.87
CA LYS A 118 40.53 -16.69 -10.07
C LYS A 118 41.46 -16.21 -11.17
#